data_AF-B5JU29-F1
#
_entry.id   AF-B5JU29-F1
#
_cell.length_a   1.000
_cell.length_b   1.000
_cell.length_c   1.000
_cell.angle_alpha   90.00
_cell.angle_beta   90.00
_cell.angle_gamma   90.00
#
_symmetry.space_group_name_H-M   'P 1'
#
loop_
_entity.id
_entity.type
_entity.pdbx_description
1 polymer ?
#
loop_
_entity_poly.entity_id
_entity_poly.type
_entity_poly.pdbx_seq_one_letter_code
_entity_poly.pdbx_strand_id
1 'polypeptide(L)'
;MSHPDANTFKPLLKAIDNAKNELSDSMSTGNFSDSKSALYALLKHTKKLSLTDPSLHHELKALSQSCWNAMYRFHEGGDSVYAKAGRCIHEVGKLETRVKEVCSSQ
;
A
#
# COMPACT_ATOMS: atom_id res chain seq x y z
N MET A 1 -1.29 -26.73 -7.78
CA MET A 1 -0.96 -25.47 -7.08
C MET A 1 -2.27 -24.77 -6.81
N SER A 2 -2.62 -24.53 -5.55
CA SER A 2 -3.89 -23.89 -5.18
C SER A 2 -3.75 -22.38 -5.36
N HIS A 3 -4.51 -21.80 -6.28
CA HIS A 3 -4.50 -20.38 -6.58
C HIS A 3 -5.31 -19.63 -5.51
N PRO A 4 -4.83 -18.48 -5.01
CA PRO A 4 -5.59 -17.68 -4.05
C PRO A 4 -6.84 -17.10 -4.73
N ASP A 5 -8.05 -17.44 -4.24
CA ASP A 5 -9.31 -16.94 -4.75
C ASP A 5 -9.31 -15.40 -4.84
N ALA A 6 -9.88 -14.81 -5.90
CA ALA A 6 -9.96 -13.36 -6.09
C ALA A 6 -10.56 -12.61 -4.88
N ASN A 7 -11.40 -13.28 -4.08
CA ASN A 7 -11.93 -12.74 -2.83
C ASN A 7 -10.86 -12.52 -1.75
N THR A 8 -9.72 -13.22 -1.81
CA THR A 8 -8.59 -13.09 -0.88
C THR A 8 -8.00 -11.69 -0.92
N PHE A 9 -7.90 -11.09 -2.11
CA PHE A 9 -7.25 -9.78 -2.29
C PHE A 9 -8.23 -8.61 -2.24
N LYS A 10 -9.54 -8.84 -2.31
CA LYS A 10 -10.57 -7.79 -2.29
C LYS A 10 -10.42 -6.80 -1.11
N PRO A 11 -10.13 -7.23 0.15
CA PRO A 11 -9.90 -6.30 1.24
C PRO A 11 -8.63 -5.45 1.05
N LEU A 12 -7.58 -6.03 0.47
CA LEU A 12 -6.33 -5.32 0.20
C LEU A 12 -6.52 -4.29 -0.93
N LEU A 13 -7.19 -4.66 -2.02
CA LEU A 13 -7.52 -3.76 -3.12
C LEU A 13 -8.34 -2.55 -2.63
N LYS A 14 -9.35 -2.77 -1.79
CA LYS A 14 -10.12 -1.68 -1.19
C LYS A 14 -9.25 -0.77 -0.31
N ALA A 15 -8.30 -1.35 0.44
CA ALA A 15 -7.38 -0.56 1.25
C ALA A 15 -6.39 0.25 0.40
N ILE A 16 -5.97 -0.28 -0.75
CA ILE A 16 -5.14 0.41 -1.74
C ILE A 16 -5.88 1.62 -2.30
N ASP A 17 -7.13 1.45 -2.75
CA ASP A 17 -7.95 2.55 -3.25
C ASP A 17 -8.14 3.64 -2.19
N ASN A 18 -8.44 3.24 -0.95
CA ASN A 18 -8.55 4.19 0.15
C ASN A 18 -7.24 4.95 0.37
N ALA A 19 -6.10 4.26 0.43
CA ALA A 19 -4.80 4.90 0.60
C ALA A 19 -4.49 5.91 -0.52
N LYS A 20 -4.80 5.58 -1.78
CA LYS A 20 -4.62 6.51 -2.90
C LYS A 20 -5.50 7.75 -2.77
N ASN A 21 -6.75 7.58 -2.35
CA ASN A 21 -7.67 8.70 -2.15
C ASN A 21 -7.19 9.62 -1.02
N GLU A 22 -6.85 9.06 0.15
CA GLU A 22 -6.33 9.86 1.28
C GLU A 22 -5.02 10.58 0.91
N LEU A 23 -4.12 9.91 0.18
CA LEU A 23 -2.87 10.52 -0.26
C LEU A 23 -3.09 11.64 -1.28
N SER A 24 -4.09 11.49 -2.16
CA SER A 24 -4.48 12.54 -3.10
C SER A 24 -5.12 13.73 -2.38
N ASP A 25 -5.92 13.47 -1.36
CA ASP A 25 -6.44 14.53 -0.48
C ASP A 25 -5.30 15.23 0.26
N SER A 26 -4.32 14.49 0.79
CA SER A 26 -3.13 15.07 1.40
C SER A 26 -2.33 15.98 0.46
N MET A 27 -2.28 15.67 -0.84
CA MET A 27 -1.67 16.55 -1.85
C MET A 27 -2.50 17.81 -2.11
N SER A 28 -3.77 17.85 -1.73
CA SER A 28 -4.68 18.99 -1.91
C SER A 28 -4.79 19.85 -0.66
N THR A 29 -4.81 19.23 0.52
CA THR A 29 -5.07 19.89 1.81
C THR A 29 -3.81 20.16 2.63
N GLY A 30 -2.70 19.48 2.33
CA GLY A 30 -1.49 19.53 3.15
C GLY A 30 -1.64 18.84 4.51
N ASN A 31 -2.73 18.10 4.76
CA ASN A 31 -2.91 17.26 5.94
C ASN A 31 -2.50 15.81 5.63
N PHE A 32 -1.71 15.18 6.50
CA PHE A 32 -1.22 13.81 6.30
C PHE A 32 -1.76 12.79 7.32
N SER A 33 -2.67 13.18 8.22
CA SER A 33 -3.14 12.30 9.30
C SER A 33 -3.86 11.07 8.76
N ASP A 34 -4.84 11.26 7.88
CA ASP A 34 -5.67 10.17 7.35
C ASP A 34 -4.89 9.25 6.42
N SER A 35 -3.98 9.83 5.63
CA SER A 35 -2.99 9.10 4.83
C SER A 35 -2.15 8.12 5.66
N LYS A 36 -1.71 8.50 6.86
CA LYS A 36 -0.98 7.57 7.76
C LYS A 36 -1.85 6.38 8.15
N SER A 37 -3.09 6.64 8.54
CA SER A 37 -4.04 5.58 8.92
C SER A 37 -4.33 4.64 7.77
N ALA A 38 -4.50 5.17 6.55
CA ALA A 38 -4.72 4.36 5.36
C ALA A 38 -3.49 3.52 4.96
N LEU A 39 -2.28 4.08 5.04
CA LEU A 39 -1.04 3.34 4.83
C LEU A 39 -0.85 2.22 5.87
N TYR A 40 -1.20 2.47 7.14
CA TYR A 40 -1.20 1.43 8.17
C TYR A 40 -2.22 0.31 7.89
N ALA A 41 -3.37 0.65 7.31
CA ALA A 41 -4.37 -0.33 6.92
C ALA A 41 -3.80 -1.32 5.87
N LEU A 42 -2.98 -0.86 4.92
CA LEU A 42 -2.31 -1.74 3.94
C LEU A 42 -1.45 -2.81 4.63
N LEU A 43 -0.63 -2.40 5.61
CA LEU A 43 0.16 -3.31 6.42
C LEU A 43 -0.72 -4.35 7.14
N LYS A 44 -1.81 -3.89 7.74
CA LYS A 44 -2.73 -4.75 8.50
C LYS A 44 -3.43 -5.75 7.59
N HIS A 45 -3.92 -5.33 6.43
CA HIS A 45 -4.57 -6.21 5.47
C HIS A 45 -3.59 -7.23 4.89
N THR A 46 -2.38 -6.80 4.53
CA THR A 46 -1.36 -7.70 3.99
C THR A 46 -0.91 -8.76 5.00
N LYS A 47 -0.80 -8.39 6.28
CA LYS A 47 -0.51 -9.36 7.37
C LYS A 47 -1.63 -10.38 7.58
N LYS A 48 -2.87 -10.03 7.25
CA LYS A 48 -4.05 -10.90 7.37
C LYS A 48 -4.33 -11.73 6.12
N LEU A 49 -3.60 -11.49 5.02
CA LEU A 49 -3.73 -12.31 3.83
C LEU A 49 -3.25 -13.74 4.15
N SER A 50 -4.16 -14.70 3.97
CA SER A 50 -3.83 -16.11 3.98
C SER A 50 -3.51 -16.53 2.56
N LEU A 51 -2.24 -16.52 2.20
CA LEU A 51 -1.77 -16.96 0.89
C LEU A 51 -1.13 -18.34 1.00
N THR A 52 -1.43 -19.21 0.04
CA THR A 52 -0.82 -20.53 -0.07
C THR A 52 0.64 -20.45 -0.52
N ASP A 53 1.01 -19.38 -1.22
CA ASP A 53 2.38 -19.09 -1.65
C ASP A 53 3.10 -18.18 -0.63
N PRO A 54 4.08 -18.70 0.12
CA PRO A 54 4.84 -17.91 1.10
C PRO A 54 5.70 -16.83 0.43
N SER A 55 6.20 -17.07 -0.78
CA SER A 55 7.08 -16.12 -1.49
C SER A 55 6.32 -14.86 -1.87
N LEU A 56 5.10 -15.03 -2.42
CA LEU A 56 4.18 -13.95 -2.70
C LEU A 56 3.76 -13.21 -1.42
N HIS A 57 3.53 -13.92 -0.31
CA HIS A 57 3.19 -13.28 0.96
C HIS A 57 4.32 -12.38 1.47
N HIS A 58 5.56 -12.87 1.41
CA HIS A 58 6.74 -12.10 1.77
C HIS A 58 6.91 -10.86 0.87
N GLU A 59 6.69 -11.00 -0.43
CA GLU A 59 6.77 -9.91 -1.40
C GLU A 59 5.73 -8.81 -1.11
N LEU A 60 4.45 -9.17 -0.98
CA LEU A 60 3.38 -8.21 -0.67
C LEU A 60 3.60 -7.53 0.69
N LYS A 61 4.10 -8.29 1.68
CA LYS A 61 4.47 -7.73 3.00
C LYS A 61 5.62 -6.73 2.88
N ALA A 62 6.62 -7.00 2.05
CA ALA A 62 7.71 -6.07 1.81
C ALA A 62 7.22 -4.78 1.11
N LEU A 63 6.35 -4.91 0.10
CA LEU A 63 5.75 -3.76 -0.60
C LEU A 63 4.87 -2.90 0.31
N SER A 64 4.01 -3.51 1.12
CA SER A 64 3.19 -2.78 2.11
C SER A 64 4.04 -2.11 3.19
N GLN A 65 5.15 -2.72 3.60
CA GLN A 65 6.13 -2.11 4.49
C GLN A 65 6.87 -0.94 3.81
N SER A 66 7.15 -1.03 2.52
CA SER A 66 7.71 0.09 1.73
C SER A 66 6.77 1.29 1.74
N CYS A 67 5.47 1.07 1.54
CA CYS A 67 4.44 2.11 1.62
C CYS A 67 4.47 2.83 2.98
N TRP A 68 4.56 2.06 4.07
CA TRP A 68 4.68 2.62 5.42
C TRP A 68 6.01 3.33 5.69
N ASN A 69 7.10 2.83 5.13
CA ASN A 69 8.41 3.45 5.32
C ASN A 69 8.55 4.74 4.49
N ALA A 70 7.83 4.86 3.37
CA ALA A 70 7.88 6.02 2.48
C ALA A 70 7.53 7.34 3.18
N MET A 71 6.66 7.30 4.20
CA MET A 71 6.31 8.48 4.99
C MET A 71 7.35 8.87 6.06
N TYR A 72 8.32 7.99 6.36
CA TYR A 72 9.37 8.22 7.37
C TYR A 72 10.78 8.35 6.80
N ARG A 73 11.00 8.01 5.52
CA ARG A 73 12.27 8.30 4.86
C ARG A 73 12.37 9.81 4.66
N PHE A 74 13.03 10.48 5.62
CA PHE A 74 13.29 11.91 5.60
C PHE A 74 14.74 12.16 5.18
N HIS A 75 14.94 13.12 4.28
CA HIS A 75 16.21 13.86 4.23
C HIS A 75 16.22 14.86 5.38
N GLU A 76 17.36 15.03 6.05
CA GLU A 76 17.55 16.07 7.07
C GLU A 76 17.15 17.43 6.47
N GLY A 77 16.07 18.04 6.97
CA GLY A 77 15.54 19.31 6.43
C GLY A 77 14.03 19.43 6.31
N GLY A 78 13.25 18.37 6.58
CA GLY A 78 11.79 18.46 6.69
C GLY A 78 11.08 18.44 5.34
N ASP A 79 10.91 17.24 4.78
CA ASP A 79 10.05 17.04 3.61
C ASP A 79 8.64 17.65 3.83
N SER A 80 8.15 18.36 2.80
CA SER A 80 6.77 18.85 2.77
C SER A 80 5.77 17.68 2.73
N VAL A 81 4.53 17.94 3.14
CA VAL A 81 3.45 16.93 3.08
C VAL A 81 3.24 16.42 1.66
N TYR A 82 3.35 17.30 0.66
CA TYR A 82 3.26 16.95 -0.77
C TYR A 82 4.33 15.95 -1.20
N ALA A 83 5.59 16.17 -0.80
CA ALA A 83 6.68 15.26 -1.11
C ALA A 83 6.47 13.87 -0.47
N LYS A 84 5.95 13.84 0.76
CA LYS A 84 5.59 12.58 1.44
C LYS A 84 4.45 11.85 0.73
N ALA A 85 3.41 12.58 0.39
CA ALA A 85 2.23 12.03 -0.30
C ALA A 85 2.60 11.46 -1.67
N GLY A 86 3.35 12.20 -2.49
CA GLY A 86 3.82 11.72 -3.80
C GLY A 86 4.63 10.43 -3.71
N ARG A 87 5.55 10.32 -2.74
CA ARG A 87 6.33 9.08 -2.52
C ARG A 87 5.45 7.92 -2.07
N CYS A 88 4.52 8.16 -1.17
CA CYS A 88 3.61 7.11 -0.71
C CYS A 88 2.71 6.64 -1.86
N ILE A 89 2.22 7.53 -2.72
CA ILE A 89 1.42 7.17 -3.90
C ILE A 89 2.21 6.26 -4.83
N HIS A 90 3.48 6.59 -5.06
CA HIS A 90 4.38 5.76 -5.88
C HIS A 90 4.52 4.34 -5.32
N GLU A 91 4.78 4.20 -4.02
CA GLU A 91 4.91 2.89 -3.38
C GLU A 91 3.58 2.11 -3.34
N VAL A 92 2.46 2.80 -3.10
CA VAL A 92 1.12 2.18 -3.16
C VAL A 92 0.81 1.72 -4.58
N GLY A 93 1.22 2.46 -5.60
CA GLY A 93 1.08 2.07 -7.01
C GLY A 93 1.84 0.78 -7.34
N LYS A 94 3.05 0.59 -6.80
CA LYS A 94 3.79 -0.68 -6.96
C LYS A 94 3.04 -1.86 -6.33
N LEU A 95 2.50 -1.68 -5.13
CA LEU A 95 1.69 -2.69 -4.46
C LEU A 95 0.42 -3.02 -5.28
N GLU A 96 -0.28 -2.00 -5.79
CA GLU A 96 -1.46 -2.16 -6.63
C GLU A 96 -1.16 -2.96 -7.90
N THR A 97 -0.12 -2.60 -8.65
CA THR A 97 0.31 -3.32 -9.85
C THR A 97 0.57 -4.78 -9.52
N ARG A 98 1.34 -5.05 -8.45
CA ARG A 98 1.68 -6.44 -8.09
C ARG A 98 0.47 -7.26 -7.70
N VAL A 99 -0.46 -6.70 -6.91
CA VAL A 99 -1.70 -7.39 -6.54
C VAL A 99 -2.56 -7.67 -7.78
N LYS A 100 -2.67 -6.71 -8.71
CA LYS A 100 -3.40 -6.90 -9.97
C LYS A 100 -2.78 -7.98 -10.85
N GLU A 101 -1.46 -8.01 -11.02
CA GLU A 101 -0.76 -9.05 -11.78
C GLU A 101 -1.04 -10.44 -11.23
N VAL A 102 -1.06 -10.59 -9.90
CA VAL A 102 -1.38 -11.86 -9.22
C VAL A 102 -2.85 -12.25 -9.44
N CYS A 103 -3.76 -11.28 -9.45
CA CYS A 103 -5.18 -11.52 -9.71
C CYS A 103 -5.46 -11.81 -11.20
N SER A 104 -4.71 -11.21 -12.13
CA SER A 104 -4.88 -11.37 -13.58
C SER A 104 -4.13 -12.58 -14.17
N SER A 105 -3.19 -13.15 -13.42
CA SER A 105 -2.52 -14.42 -13.77
C SER A 105 -3.38 -15.65 -13.40
N GLN A 106 -4.67 -15.44 -13.08
CA GLN A 106 -5.69 -16.46 -12.79
C GLN A 106 -6.60 -16.64 -14.01
#